data_AF-A0A1Q3QM34-F1
#
_entry.id   AF-A0A1Q3QM34-F1
#
_cell.length_a   1.000
_cell.length_b   1.000
_cell.length_c   1.000
_cell.angle_alpha   90.00
_cell.angle_beta   90.00
_cell.angle_gamma   90.00
#
_symmetry.space_group_name_H-M   'P 1'
#
loop_
_entity.id
_entity.type
_entity.pdbx_description
1 polymer ?
#
loop_
_entity_poly.entity_id
_entity_poly.type
_entity_poly.pdbx_seq_one_letter_code
_entity_poly.pdbx_strand_id
1 'polypeptide(L)'
;MDGWGSFLEDLDLDERAAVSDAIVGPKETISMYEAEGIQIRPLLKYAGGWVENLDTGSSSNAEGMRSFNSLGDMFSSVSDQIFGANLDAGKVMGLAPYGKPTIPIEEFLVIEDGHLRFTSLVTQRFPHNQRYPNQLHEYYNLASSVQRALEYAMMYLVRQLRAISNSDNLAMAGGVALNGITNERIVRESGFKNVYIIPAAEDSGTAIGAALFADWQLNSRNRYIRLTRDSLGRSYTSATIRNAIESTPFLVKQETKNSIEAAVDLLCEGKIIGWFSGGCELGPRALGQRSILCDARGADAKNILNSRVKYREDFRPFAPVVLANHAPEWFDLEDVEVESPFMLRVVPVREDKRSLIPAVVHVDGTGRLQTVTKELNGTYYAVVKRFFERTGVPILLNTSLNTRGEPVVETPEDALWCLLMSGLDACVFDGFVVTKEASYPHPLELVPALIGDAVQIEPRPDVPTDLVVSWQTQWGEAVYALPSPLPDRYEVLVAVLREIDGISNGWTILEKINGKPGRALAPESFIGMLAQLRRMGTIAFCVDRPDHRVALASV
;
A
#
# COMPACT_ATOMS: atom_id res chain seq x y z
N MET A 1 -9.76 -10.65 27.23
CA MET A 1 -8.79 -10.77 26.13
C MET A 1 -7.95 -9.50 26.13
N ASP A 2 -6.80 -9.54 26.79
CA ASP A 2 -5.81 -8.45 26.77
C ASP A 2 -4.89 -8.55 25.54
N GLY A 3 -5.01 -9.62 24.73
CA GLY A 3 -4.18 -9.87 23.55
C GLY A 3 -2.78 -10.39 23.89
N TRP A 4 -2.53 -10.72 25.17
CA TRP A 4 -1.24 -11.21 25.67
C TRP A 4 -1.31 -12.63 26.27
N GLY A 5 -2.49 -13.26 26.24
CA GLY A 5 -2.70 -14.66 26.65
C GLY A 5 -2.19 -15.70 25.65
N SER A 6 -2.15 -16.97 26.08
CA SER A 6 -1.89 -18.09 25.18
C SER A 6 -3.04 -18.19 24.16
N PHE A 7 -2.73 -18.25 22.86
CA PHE A 7 -3.72 -18.44 21.79
C PHE A 7 -4.76 -19.50 22.13
N LEU A 8 -4.30 -20.65 22.67
CA LEU A 8 -5.17 -21.78 23.02
C LEU A 8 -6.11 -21.47 24.20
N GLU A 9 -5.71 -20.59 25.12
CA GLU A 9 -6.54 -20.21 26.26
C GLU A 9 -7.72 -19.33 25.85
N ASP A 10 -7.53 -18.51 24.81
CA ASP A 10 -8.57 -17.63 24.25
C ASP A 10 -9.57 -18.38 23.34
N LEU A 11 -9.28 -19.62 22.94
CA LEU A 11 -10.18 -20.45 22.12
C LEU A 11 -11.25 -21.16 22.95
N ASP A 12 -12.46 -21.22 22.41
CA ASP A 12 -13.52 -22.11 22.91
C ASP A 12 -13.27 -23.59 22.54
N LEU A 13 -14.19 -24.48 22.92
CA LEU A 13 -14.01 -25.93 22.71
C LEU A 13 -13.99 -26.32 21.22
N ASP A 14 -14.81 -25.70 20.39
CA ASP A 14 -14.90 -26.02 18.97
C ASP A 14 -13.67 -25.47 18.23
N GLU A 15 -13.24 -24.27 18.60
CA GLU A 15 -12.01 -23.62 18.12
C GLU A 15 -10.76 -24.44 18.48
N ARG A 16 -10.66 -24.95 19.71
CA ARG A 16 -9.56 -25.83 20.14
C ARG A 16 -9.54 -27.14 19.37
N ALA A 17 -10.70 -27.73 19.12
CA ALA A 17 -10.81 -28.99 18.37
C ALA A 17 -10.39 -28.85 16.90
N ALA A 18 -10.46 -27.64 16.34
CA ALA A 18 -10.00 -27.34 15.00
C ALA A 18 -8.48 -27.06 14.90
N VAL A 19 -7.77 -26.90 16.02
CA VAL A 19 -6.32 -26.71 16.01
C VAL A 19 -5.65 -27.99 15.55
N SER A 20 -4.84 -27.89 14.49
CA SER A 20 -4.09 -29.04 14.00
C SER A 20 -3.11 -29.54 15.06
N ASP A 21 -2.95 -30.86 15.19
CA ASP A 21 -2.12 -31.51 16.22
C ASP A 21 -0.65 -31.06 16.25
N ALA A 22 -0.17 -30.43 15.18
CA ALA A 22 1.15 -29.79 15.10
C ALA A 22 1.12 -28.35 15.61
N ILE A 23 1.07 -28.16 16.94
CA ILE A 23 1.30 -26.84 17.54
C ILE A 23 2.79 -26.53 17.51
N VAL A 24 3.22 -25.63 16.62
CA VAL A 24 4.61 -25.16 16.54
C VAL A 24 4.77 -23.78 17.22
N GLY A 25 3.73 -23.28 17.91
CA GLY A 25 3.82 -22.01 18.60
C GLY A 25 2.56 -21.41 19.21
N PRO A 26 2.68 -20.22 19.81
CA PRO A 26 1.63 -19.65 20.64
C PRO A 26 0.68 -18.70 19.90
N LYS A 27 0.74 -18.58 18.57
CA LYS A 27 -0.15 -17.69 17.80
C LYS A 27 -0.77 -18.40 16.59
N GLU A 28 -2.03 -18.08 16.33
CA GLU A 28 -2.71 -18.45 15.09
C GLU A 28 -2.07 -17.76 13.89
N THR A 29 -1.90 -18.47 12.78
CA THR A 29 -1.40 -17.89 11.53
C THR A 29 -2.29 -18.16 10.32
N ILE A 30 -3.04 -19.26 10.35
CA ILE A 30 -4.00 -19.64 9.30
C ILE A 30 -5.23 -20.24 9.99
N SER A 31 -6.41 -19.79 9.58
CA SER A 31 -7.69 -20.37 9.99
C SER A 31 -8.59 -20.63 8.81
N MET A 32 -9.24 -21.79 8.86
CA MET A 32 -10.25 -22.24 7.93
C MET A 32 -11.57 -22.38 8.66
N TYR A 33 -12.62 -21.84 8.07
CA TYR A 33 -13.95 -21.85 8.63
C TYR A 33 -14.97 -22.31 7.60
N GLU A 34 -16.06 -22.89 8.08
CA GLU A 34 -17.31 -23.02 7.34
C GLU A 34 -18.29 -21.98 7.87
N ALA A 35 -18.94 -21.24 6.97
CA ALA A 35 -19.98 -20.28 7.34
C ALA A 35 -21.34 -20.72 6.79
N GLU A 36 -22.33 -20.82 7.68
CA GLU A 36 -23.72 -21.13 7.33
C GLU A 36 -24.69 -20.24 8.11
N GLY A 37 -25.49 -19.44 7.40
CA GLY A 37 -26.39 -18.48 8.01
C GLY A 37 -25.65 -17.40 8.81
N ILE A 38 -25.75 -17.47 10.15
CA ILE A 38 -25.06 -16.58 11.10
C ILE A 38 -23.94 -17.30 11.87
N GLN A 39 -23.73 -18.58 11.60
CA GLN A 39 -22.74 -19.41 12.29
C GLN A 39 -21.44 -19.42 11.49
N ILE A 40 -20.33 -19.31 12.19
CA ILE A 40 -18.98 -19.52 11.67
C ILE A 40 -18.41 -20.67 12.50
N ARG A 41 -18.13 -21.79 11.86
CA ARG A 41 -17.61 -22.99 12.50
C ARG A 41 -16.14 -23.19 12.09
N PRO A 42 -15.21 -23.30 13.04
CA PRO A 42 -13.81 -23.57 12.71
C PRO A 42 -13.68 -25.00 12.16
N LEU A 43 -12.91 -25.14 11.09
CA LEU A 43 -12.63 -26.42 10.44
C LEU A 43 -11.19 -26.88 10.68
N LEU A 44 -10.24 -25.96 10.52
CA LEU A 44 -8.82 -26.25 10.66
C LEU A 44 -8.04 -24.97 10.98
N LYS A 45 -7.12 -25.05 11.93
CA LYS A 45 -6.25 -23.94 12.33
C LYS A 45 -4.80 -24.38 12.40
N TYR A 46 -3.92 -23.52 11.90
CA TYR A 46 -2.47 -23.68 12.02
C TYR A 46 -1.93 -22.63 12.98
N ALA A 47 -1.23 -23.09 14.01
CA ALA A 47 -0.51 -22.25 14.95
C ALA A 47 0.97 -22.15 14.55
N GLY A 48 1.51 -20.94 14.51
CA GLY A 48 2.92 -20.64 14.27
C GLY A 48 3.64 -20.18 15.55
N GLY A 49 4.95 -20.40 15.58
CA GLY A 49 5.88 -19.90 16.60
C GLY A 49 6.13 -18.41 16.53
N TRP A 50 6.37 -17.77 17.68
CA TRP A 50 7.15 -16.53 17.68
C TRP A 50 8.47 -16.79 16.95
N VAL A 51 8.79 -15.96 15.96
CA VAL A 51 10.19 -15.73 15.66
C VAL A 51 10.66 -14.76 16.72
N GLU A 52 11.49 -15.21 17.67
CA GLU A 52 12.30 -14.29 18.45
C GLU A 52 13.02 -13.38 17.44
N ASN A 53 12.72 -12.07 17.46
CA ASN A 53 13.21 -10.99 16.58
C ASN A 53 12.27 -10.43 15.48
N LEU A 54 10.97 -10.75 15.41
CA LEU A 54 10.05 -9.97 14.55
C LEU A 54 9.30 -8.85 15.30
N ASP A 55 9.10 -9.00 16.61
CA ASP A 55 8.56 -7.95 17.47
C ASP A 55 9.69 -7.06 17.98
N THR A 56 10.06 -6.11 17.14
CA THR A 56 10.15 -4.70 17.50
C THR A 56 10.31 -4.00 16.16
N GLY A 57 9.82 -2.79 16.04
CA GLY A 57 10.28 -1.88 15.00
C GLY A 57 11.80 -1.61 15.06
N SER A 58 12.62 -2.43 15.71
CA SER A 58 14.06 -2.39 15.63
C SER A 58 14.55 -3.18 14.41
N SER A 59 15.23 -2.45 13.53
CA SER A 59 16.40 -2.96 12.86
C SER A 59 17.41 -3.42 13.94
N SER A 60 17.20 -4.58 14.55
CA SER A 60 18.24 -5.21 15.35
C SER A 60 19.31 -5.71 14.39
N ASN A 61 20.57 -5.48 14.78
CA ASN A 61 21.82 -5.75 14.06
C ASN A 61 22.08 -7.24 13.71
N ALA A 62 21.04 -8.05 13.51
CA ALA A 62 21.20 -9.41 13.03
C ALA A 62 21.74 -9.39 11.60
N GLU A 63 22.88 -10.02 11.37
CA GLU A 63 23.40 -10.26 10.02
C GLU A 63 22.56 -11.33 9.33
N GLY A 64 22.04 -11.01 8.15
CA GLY A 64 21.38 -11.97 7.26
C GLY A 64 19.86 -12.05 7.39
N MET A 65 19.29 -12.94 6.58
CA MET A 65 17.84 -13.11 6.44
C MET A 65 17.25 -13.75 7.70
N ARG A 66 16.11 -13.21 8.16
CA ARG A 66 15.44 -13.69 9.39
C ARG A 66 14.68 -15.00 9.14
N SER A 67 14.65 -15.87 10.15
CA SER A 67 13.75 -17.03 10.13
C SER A 67 12.27 -16.60 10.14
N PHE A 68 11.38 -17.51 9.74
CA PHE A 68 9.95 -17.26 9.62
C PHE A 68 9.14 -18.52 9.97
N ASN A 69 7.95 -18.32 10.55
CA ASN A 69 7.06 -19.39 10.98
C ASN A 69 5.61 -19.22 10.49
N SER A 70 5.39 -18.32 9.53
CA SER A 70 4.10 -18.11 8.88
C SER A 70 4.30 -17.73 7.40
N LEU A 71 3.25 -17.84 6.59
CA LEU A 71 3.30 -17.41 5.18
C LEU A 71 3.52 -15.90 5.06
N GLY A 72 2.95 -15.11 5.98
CA GLY A 72 3.17 -13.68 6.06
C GLY A 72 4.63 -13.35 6.40
N ASP A 73 5.17 -13.98 7.44
CA ASP A 73 6.55 -13.76 7.88
C ASP A 73 7.57 -14.21 6.85
N MET A 74 7.27 -15.27 6.10
CA MET A 74 8.10 -15.72 4.99
C MET A 74 8.30 -14.62 3.95
N PHE A 75 7.21 -13.94 3.56
CA PHE A 75 7.28 -12.80 2.63
C PHE A 75 7.93 -11.57 3.28
N SER A 76 7.60 -11.29 4.55
CA SER A 76 8.19 -10.17 5.31
C SER A 76 9.69 -10.32 5.49
N SER A 77 10.19 -11.53 5.74
CA SER A 77 11.62 -11.82 5.88
C SER A 77 12.37 -11.63 4.57
N VAL A 78 11.81 -12.11 3.45
CA VAL A 78 12.39 -11.83 2.12
C VAL A 78 12.36 -10.33 1.82
N SER A 79 11.29 -9.63 2.19
CA SER A 79 11.20 -8.18 2.03
C SER A 79 12.29 -7.46 2.83
N ASP A 80 12.52 -7.86 4.07
CA ASP A 80 13.59 -7.31 4.91
C ASP A 80 14.99 -7.61 4.33
N GLN A 81 15.22 -8.83 3.86
CA GLN A 81 16.50 -9.19 3.23
C GLN A 81 16.78 -8.36 1.97
N ILE A 82 15.77 -8.16 1.12
CA ILE A 82 15.94 -7.45 -0.16
C ILE A 82 15.98 -5.93 0.05
N PHE A 83 15.07 -5.38 0.86
CA PHE A 83 14.82 -3.93 0.94
C PHE A 83 15.17 -3.30 2.29
N GLY A 84 15.45 -4.09 3.33
CA GLY A 84 15.63 -3.61 4.70
C GLY A 84 14.34 -3.13 5.35
N ALA A 85 13.19 -3.59 4.83
CA ALA A 85 11.87 -3.25 5.33
C ALA A 85 10.94 -4.47 5.27
N ASN A 86 10.36 -4.85 6.41
CA ASN A 86 9.46 -6.00 6.54
C ASN A 86 8.04 -5.73 6.00
N LEU A 87 7.62 -4.46 5.91
CA LEU A 87 6.28 -4.08 5.40
C LEU A 87 6.20 -3.91 3.87
N ASP A 88 7.27 -4.21 3.15
CA ASP A 88 7.39 -4.03 1.70
C ASP A 88 7.09 -5.33 0.91
N ALA A 89 6.33 -6.28 1.48
CA ALA A 89 5.96 -7.56 0.84
C ALA A 89 5.35 -7.40 -0.58
N GLY A 90 4.60 -6.31 -0.81
CA GLY A 90 4.08 -5.99 -2.15
C GLY A 90 5.17 -5.63 -3.18
N LYS A 91 6.35 -5.16 -2.75
CA LYS A 91 7.53 -4.98 -3.62
C LYS A 91 8.13 -6.33 -4.00
N VAL A 92 8.21 -7.28 -3.06
CA VAL A 92 8.67 -8.65 -3.35
C VAL A 92 7.80 -9.28 -4.44
N MET A 93 6.48 -9.17 -4.31
CA MET A 93 5.52 -9.61 -5.34
C MET A 93 5.77 -8.93 -6.70
N GLY A 94 6.04 -7.62 -6.72
CA GLY A 94 6.34 -6.89 -7.95
C GLY A 94 7.72 -7.20 -8.55
N LEU A 95 8.66 -7.69 -7.74
CA LEU A 95 10.01 -8.07 -8.15
C LEU A 95 10.06 -9.49 -8.71
N ALA A 96 9.19 -10.38 -8.22
CA ALA A 96 9.18 -11.80 -8.58
C ALA A 96 9.19 -12.11 -10.10
N PRO A 97 8.46 -11.37 -10.97
CA PRO A 97 8.48 -11.59 -12.42
C PRO A 97 9.83 -11.34 -13.11
N TYR A 98 10.77 -10.65 -12.46
CA TYR A 98 12.09 -10.37 -13.01
C TYR A 98 13.09 -11.52 -12.83
N GLY A 99 12.76 -12.51 -11.99
CA GLY A 99 13.62 -13.64 -11.66
C GLY A 99 13.12 -14.98 -12.16
N LYS A 100 13.85 -16.02 -11.76
CA LYS A 100 13.46 -17.42 -11.93
C LYS A 100 13.37 -18.09 -10.56
N PRO A 101 12.41 -19.01 -10.33
CA PRO A 101 12.28 -19.71 -9.05
C PRO A 101 13.35 -20.80 -8.95
N THR A 102 14.59 -20.42 -8.61
CA THR A 102 15.75 -21.33 -8.56
C THR A 102 15.99 -21.94 -7.19
N ILE A 103 15.40 -21.39 -6.13
CA ILE A 103 15.52 -21.93 -4.77
C ILE A 103 14.39 -22.97 -4.56
N PRO A 104 14.71 -24.20 -4.12
CA PRO A 104 13.70 -25.22 -3.84
C PRO A 104 12.66 -24.76 -2.82
N ILE A 105 11.41 -25.21 -2.98
CA ILE A 105 10.29 -24.83 -2.09
C ILE A 105 10.57 -25.34 -0.67
N GLU A 106 11.21 -26.50 -0.54
CA GLU A 106 11.57 -27.18 0.70
C GLU A 106 12.50 -26.35 1.60
N GLU A 107 13.22 -25.38 1.02
CA GLU A 107 14.03 -24.44 1.80
C GLU A 107 13.21 -23.34 2.48
N PHE A 108 11.97 -23.15 2.04
CA PHE A 108 11.02 -22.26 2.69
C PHE A 108 10.09 -23.06 3.61
N LEU A 109 9.46 -24.09 3.07
CA LEU A 109 8.44 -24.87 3.74
C LEU A 109 8.31 -26.27 3.17
N VAL A 110 7.78 -27.18 3.98
CA VAL A 110 7.43 -28.56 3.61
C VAL A 110 6.01 -28.88 4.06
N ILE A 111 5.44 -29.92 3.46
CA ILE A 111 4.20 -30.52 3.95
C ILE A 111 4.58 -31.87 4.55
N GLU A 112 4.44 -32.00 5.87
CA GLU A 112 4.73 -33.23 6.62
C GLU A 112 3.47 -33.65 7.37
N ASP A 113 3.06 -34.91 7.17
CA ASP A 113 1.85 -35.50 7.79
C ASP A 113 0.57 -34.67 7.56
N GLY A 114 0.48 -33.97 6.43
CA GLY A 114 -0.66 -33.11 6.12
C GLY A 114 -0.54 -31.67 6.65
N HIS A 115 0.54 -31.34 7.36
CA HIS A 115 0.74 -30.03 7.99
C HIS A 115 1.80 -29.22 7.27
N LEU A 116 1.57 -27.91 7.13
CA LEU A 116 2.61 -26.97 6.69
C LEU A 116 3.63 -26.79 7.81
N ARG A 117 4.92 -26.96 7.49
CA ARG A 117 6.04 -26.65 8.37
C ARG A 117 7.03 -25.74 7.66
N PHE A 118 7.44 -24.67 8.34
CA PHE A 118 8.41 -23.71 7.80
C PHE A 118 9.81 -24.16 8.18
N THR A 119 10.69 -24.32 7.19
CA THR A 119 12.04 -24.84 7.40
C THR A 119 13.05 -23.71 7.57
N SER A 120 12.79 -22.54 7.00
CA SER A 120 13.68 -21.37 7.01
C SER A 120 15.10 -21.67 6.51
N LEU A 121 15.37 -22.79 5.83
CA LEU A 121 16.73 -23.15 5.36
C LEU A 121 17.27 -22.14 4.36
N VAL A 122 16.39 -21.49 3.60
CA VAL A 122 16.75 -20.41 2.67
C VAL A 122 17.57 -19.30 3.33
N THR A 123 17.35 -19.04 4.64
CA THR A 123 18.08 -18.01 5.40
C THR A 123 19.59 -18.24 5.38
N GLN A 124 20.05 -19.50 5.32
CA GLN A 124 21.47 -19.86 5.29
C GLN A 124 22.15 -19.41 3.99
N ARG A 125 21.38 -19.18 2.92
CA ARG A 125 21.89 -18.64 1.65
C ARG A 125 22.20 -17.14 1.73
N PHE A 126 21.59 -16.43 2.69
CA PHE A 126 21.67 -14.99 2.82
C PHE A 126 22.20 -14.58 4.20
N PRO A 127 23.45 -14.92 4.56
CA PRO A 127 24.06 -14.55 5.85
C PRO A 127 24.50 -13.06 5.90
N HIS A 128 23.99 -12.21 5.00
CA HIS A 128 24.48 -10.85 4.80
C HIS A 128 23.37 -9.81 4.76
N ASN A 129 23.73 -8.56 5.03
CA ASN A 129 22.82 -7.41 4.98
C ASN A 129 22.92 -6.56 3.70
N GLN A 130 23.40 -7.13 2.59
CA GLN A 130 23.28 -6.47 1.29
C GLN A 130 21.80 -6.22 0.95
N ARG A 131 21.53 -5.15 0.19
CA ARG A 131 20.18 -4.68 -0.15
C ARG A 131 20.10 -4.32 -1.63
N TYR A 132 18.91 -4.40 -2.19
CA TYR A 132 18.61 -3.96 -3.55
C TYR A 132 19.09 -2.51 -3.76
N PRO A 133 19.74 -2.18 -4.90
CA PRO A 133 19.94 -3.03 -6.09
C PRO A 133 21.22 -3.90 -6.07
N ASN A 134 21.96 -3.96 -4.97
CA ASN A 134 23.09 -4.90 -4.86
C ASN A 134 22.55 -6.34 -4.91
N GLN A 135 23.33 -7.29 -5.46
CA GLN A 135 22.88 -8.69 -5.69
C GLN A 135 21.61 -8.83 -6.54
N LEU A 136 21.43 -7.95 -7.53
CA LEU A 136 20.20 -7.83 -8.33
C LEU A 136 19.61 -9.18 -8.80
N HIS A 137 20.41 -10.00 -9.48
CA HIS A 137 19.94 -11.29 -10.01
C HIS A 137 19.58 -12.30 -8.93
N GLU A 138 20.31 -12.28 -7.81
CA GLU A 138 20.02 -13.14 -6.67
C GLU A 138 18.68 -12.76 -6.02
N TYR A 139 18.42 -11.46 -5.84
CA TYR A 139 17.16 -10.98 -5.28
C TYR A 139 15.96 -11.13 -6.23
N TYR A 140 16.17 -11.04 -7.54
CA TYR A 140 15.16 -11.44 -8.50
C TYR A 140 14.77 -12.91 -8.32
N ASN A 141 15.77 -13.80 -8.22
CA ASN A 141 15.52 -15.23 -8.05
C ASN A 141 14.93 -15.55 -6.66
N LEU A 142 15.35 -14.87 -5.59
CA LEU A 142 14.77 -15.01 -4.25
C LEU A 142 13.29 -14.60 -4.25
N ALA A 143 12.96 -13.43 -4.82
CA ALA A 143 11.58 -12.96 -4.93
C ALA A 143 10.71 -13.93 -5.75
N SER A 144 11.23 -14.43 -6.88
CA SER A 144 10.56 -15.42 -7.71
C SER A 144 10.34 -16.76 -6.98
N SER A 145 11.34 -17.22 -6.21
CA SER A 145 11.29 -18.49 -5.48
C SER A 145 10.33 -18.44 -4.28
N VAL A 146 10.34 -17.35 -3.49
CA VAL A 146 9.39 -17.21 -2.38
C VAL A 146 7.94 -17.06 -2.87
N GLN A 147 7.74 -16.37 -4.00
CA GLN A 147 6.44 -16.28 -4.66
C GLN A 147 5.95 -17.67 -5.07
N ARG A 148 6.82 -18.50 -5.66
CA ARG A 148 6.50 -19.91 -5.99
C ARG A 148 6.17 -20.74 -4.74
N ALA A 149 6.94 -20.61 -3.65
CA ALA A 149 6.68 -21.31 -2.39
C ALA A 149 5.34 -20.90 -1.77
N LEU A 150 5.01 -19.61 -1.80
CA LEU A 150 3.71 -19.09 -1.34
C LEU A 150 2.56 -19.68 -2.15
N GLU A 151 2.64 -19.65 -3.48
CA GLU A 151 1.58 -20.21 -4.31
C GLU A 151 1.39 -21.71 -4.08
N TYR A 152 2.48 -22.46 -3.90
CA TYR A 152 2.43 -23.88 -3.56
C TYR A 152 1.68 -24.13 -2.25
N ALA A 153 2.05 -23.42 -1.17
CA ALA A 153 1.41 -23.56 0.13
C ALA A 153 -0.06 -23.12 0.11
N MET A 154 -0.37 -22.00 -0.54
CA MET A 154 -1.75 -21.51 -0.64
C MET A 154 -2.64 -22.46 -1.45
N MET A 155 -2.14 -23.01 -2.55
CA MET A 155 -2.90 -24.01 -3.31
C MET A 155 -3.10 -25.30 -2.52
N TYR A 156 -2.13 -25.71 -1.71
CA TYR A 156 -2.30 -26.84 -0.79
C TYR A 156 -3.42 -26.59 0.23
N LEU A 157 -3.39 -25.43 0.92
CA LEU A 157 -4.38 -25.04 1.91
C LEU A 157 -5.79 -24.94 1.31
N VAL A 158 -5.92 -24.31 0.15
CA VAL A 158 -7.22 -24.14 -0.52
C VAL A 158 -7.78 -25.47 -1.00
N ARG A 159 -6.94 -26.39 -1.49
CA ARG A 159 -7.38 -27.75 -1.86
C ARG A 159 -7.82 -28.56 -0.65
N GLN A 160 -7.12 -28.44 0.48
CA GLN A 160 -7.58 -29.02 1.74
C GLN A 160 -8.94 -28.49 2.14
N LEU A 161 -9.12 -27.15 2.15
CA LEU A 161 -10.40 -26.53 2.46
C LEU A 161 -11.51 -27.02 1.52
N ARG A 162 -11.22 -27.14 0.21
CA ARG A 162 -12.18 -27.68 -0.76
C ARG A 162 -12.56 -29.13 -0.47
N ALA A 163 -11.62 -29.95 0.02
CA ALA A 163 -11.88 -31.35 0.34
C ALA A 163 -12.76 -31.54 1.60
N ILE A 164 -12.71 -30.59 2.54
CA ILE A 164 -13.45 -30.65 3.81
C ILE A 164 -14.69 -29.74 3.86
N SER A 165 -14.89 -28.90 2.83
CA SER A 165 -16.03 -28.00 2.72
C SER A 165 -17.00 -28.47 1.63
N ASN A 166 -18.31 -28.31 1.89
CA ASN A 166 -19.36 -28.56 0.90
C ASN A 166 -19.78 -27.29 0.12
N SER A 167 -19.17 -26.14 0.41
CA SER A 167 -19.54 -24.84 -0.21
C SER A 167 -18.86 -24.65 -1.56
N ASP A 168 -19.60 -24.22 -2.57
CA ASP A 168 -19.04 -23.75 -3.86
C ASP A 168 -18.40 -22.36 -3.77
N ASN A 169 -18.49 -21.69 -2.62
CA ASN A 169 -17.99 -20.34 -2.38
C ASN A 169 -16.78 -20.36 -1.45
N LEU A 170 -15.74 -19.63 -1.81
CA LEU A 170 -14.57 -19.34 -1.00
C LEU A 170 -14.51 -17.83 -0.71
N ALA A 171 -14.40 -17.48 0.57
CA ALA A 171 -14.09 -16.12 1.00
C ALA A 171 -12.70 -16.09 1.62
N MET A 172 -11.91 -15.05 1.30
CA MET A 172 -10.53 -14.90 1.79
C MET A 172 -10.30 -13.52 2.40
N ALA A 173 -9.53 -13.51 3.49
CA ALA A 173 -8.99 -12.34 4.17
C ALA A 173 -7.60 -12.69 4.75
N GLY A 174 -6.97 -11.74 5.45
CA GLY A 174 -5.59 -11.81 5.92
C GLY A 174 -4.62 -11.16 4.93
N GLY A 175 -3.52 -10.58 5.42
CA GLY A 175 -2.58 -9.82 4.57
C GLY A 175 -2.00 -10.60 3.39
N VAL A 176 -1.86 -11.93 3.51
CA VAL A 176 -1.43 -12.81 2.41
C VAL A 176 -2.43 -12.82 1.25
N ALA A 177 -3.73 -12.63 1.51
CA ALA A 177 -4.78 -12.56 0.49
C ALA A 177 -4.72 -11.27 -0.36
N LEU A 178 -3.80 -10.33 -0.07
CA LEU A 178 -3.46 -9.24 -1.00
C LEU A 178 -2.57 -9.67 -2.17
N ASN A 179 -2.06 -10.90 -2.18
CA ASN A 179 -1.19 -11.41 -3.24
C ASN A 179 -2.01 -11.76 -4.49
N GLY A 180 -2.09 -10.80 -5.42
CA GLY A 180 -2.89 -10.95 -6.64
C GLY A 180 -2.41 -12.01 -7.62
N ILE A 181 -1.13 -12.42 -7.55
CA ILE A 181 -0.59 -13.53 -8.35
C ILE A 181 -1.17 -14.85 -7.83
N THR A 182 -1.08 -15.08 -6.53
CA THR A 182 -1.64 -16.26 -5.88
C THR A 182 -3.16 -16.31 -5.99
N ASN A 183 -3.84 -15.17 -5.83
CA ASN A 183 -5.30 -15.10 -5.96
C ASN A 183 -5.77 -15.51 -7.35
N GLU A 184 -5.08 -15.09 -8.42
CA GLU A 184 -5.46 -15.50 -9.78
C GLU A 184 -5.35 -17.01 -9.98
N ARG A 185 -4.33 -17.65 -9.41
CA ARG A 185 -4.20 -19.11 -9.42
C ARG A 185 -5.33 -19.78 -8.64
N ILE A 186 -5.71 -19.25 -7.47
CA ILE A 186 -6.83 -19.77 -6.68
C ILE A 186 -8.14 -19.68 -7.47
N VAL A 187 -8.41 -18.54 -8.11
CA VAL A 187 -9.62 -18.35 -8.94
C VAL A 187 -9.71 -19.42 -10.05
N ARG A 188 -8.59 -19.77 -10.67
CA ARG A 188 -8.55 -20.74 -11.78
C ARG A 188 -8.51 -22.20 -11.35
N GLU A 189 -7.72 -22.51 -10.32
CA GLU A 189 -7.24 -23.87 -10.04
C GLU A 189 -7.88 -24.47 -8.77
N SER A 190 -8.59 -23.69 -7.95
CA SER A 190 -9.05 -24.16 -6.63
C SER A 190 -10.25 -25.12 -6.68
N GLY A 191 -11.05 -25.06 -7.74
CA GLY A 191 -12.31 -25.80 -7.85
C GLY A 191 -13.50 -25.18 -7.09
N PHE A 192 -13.34 -24.01 -6.46
CA PHE A 192 -14.46 -23.20 -6.01
C PHE A 192 -15.10 -22.46 -7.20
N LYS A 193 -16.42 -22.33 -7.22
CA LYS A 193 -17.14 -21.63 -8.30
C LYS A 193 -17.10 -20.12 -8.11
N ASN A 194 -17.16 -19.66 -6.87
CA ASN A 194 -17.14 -18.24 -6.53
C ASN A 194 -16.02 -17.99 -5.53
N VAL A 195 -15.10 -17.08 -5.86
CA VAL A 195 -14.01 -16.67 -4.96
C VAL A 195 -14.15 -15.19 -4.68
N TYR A 196 -14.27 -14.84 -3.41
CA TYR A 196 -14.38 -13.47 -2.95
C TYR A 196 -13.22 -13.12 -2.03
N ILE A 197 -12.46 -12.09 -2.38
CA ILE A 197 -11.43 -11.52 -1.52
C ILE A 197 -11.87 -10.11 -1.15
N ILE A 198 -11.90 -9.80 0.14
CA ILE A 198 -12.25 -8.47 0.64
C ILE A 198 -11.14 -7.46 0.25
N PRO A 199 -11.46 -6.23 -0.22
CA PRO A 199 -10.46 -5.25 -0.66
C PRO A 199 -9.44 -4.87 0.42
N ALA A 200 -9.91 -4.74 1.66
CA ALA A 200 -9.10 -4.58 2.86
C ALA A 200 -8.89 -5.94 3.52
N ALA A 201 -8.16 -6.83 2.83
CA ALA A 201 -7.88 -8.17 3.32
C ALA A 201 -6.94 -8.15 4.52
N GLU A 202 -6.01 -7.19 4.57
CA GLU A 202 -5.17 -6.97 5.73
C GLU A 202 -5.96 -6.43 6.93
N ASP A 203 -5.25 -6.21 8.05
CA ASP A 203 -5.83 -5.91 9.35
C ASP A 203 -6.74 -4.68 9.37
N SER A 204 -6.65 -3.78 8.39
CA SER A 204 -7.56 -2.65 8.21
C SER A 204 -9.03 -3.08 8.02
N GLY A 205 -9.29 -4.29 7.51
CA GLY A 205 -10.64 -4.84 7.35
C GLY A 205 -11.24 -5.46 8.61
N THR A 206 -10.44 -5.72 9.64
CA THR A 206 -10.89 -6.42 10.87
C THR A 206 -12.01 -5.69 11.60
N ALA A 207 -11.98 -4.35 11.61
CA ALA A 207 -13.01 -3.52 12.24
C ALA A 207 -14.39 -3.76 11.60
N ILE A 208 -14.45 -3.92 10.26
CA ILE A 208 -15.71 -4.21 9.56
C ILE A 208 -16.17 -5.63 9.88
N GLY A 209 -15.25 -6.60 9.88
CA GLY A 209 -15.55 -7.99 10.25
C GLY A 209 -16.14 -8.09 11.66
N ALA A 210 -15.52 -7.42 12.63
CA ALA A 210 -15.99 -7.38 14.02
C ALA A 210 -17.37 -6.73 14.15
N ALA A 211 -17.61 -5.61 13.47
CA ALA A 211 -18.90 -4.93 13.49
C ALA A 211 -20.02 -5.78 12.85
N LEU A 212 -19.75 -6.45 11.73
CA LEU A 212 -20.70 -7.36 11.08
C LEU A 212 -21.00 -8.57 11.96
N PHE A 213 -19.97 -9.18 12.55
CA PHE A 213 -20.13 -10.30 13.46
C PHE A 213 -20.99 -9.91 14.68
N ALA A 214 -20.74 -8.74 15.28
CA ALA A 214 -21.56 -8.23 16.37
C ALA A 214 -23.03 -7.99 15.95
N ASP A 215 -23.30 -7.41 14.76
CA ASP A 215 -24.68 -7.25 14.26
C ASP A 215 -25.36 -8.61 14.08
N TRP A 216 -24.65 -9.63 13.58
CA TRP A 216 -25.19 -10.99 13.41
C TRP A 216 -25.58 -11.62 14.75
N GLN A 217 -24.70 -11.54 15.75
CA GLN A 217 -24.94 -12.09 17.08
C GLN A 217 -26.08 -11.36 17.80
N LEU A 218 -26.09 -10.03 17.76
CA LEU A 218 -27.08 -9.23 18.49
C LEU A 218 -28.47 -9.26 17.86
N ASN A 219 -28.57 -9.41 16.53
CA ASN A 219 -29.85 -9.35 15.82
C ASN A 219 -30.29 -10.71 15.25
N SER A 220 -29.51 -11.78 15.44
CA SER A 220 -29.78 -13.12 14.90
C SER A 220 -30.10 -13.10 13.40
N ARG A 221 -29.45 -12.21 12.65
CA ARG A 221 -29.68 -12.04 11.21
C ARG A 221 -28.36 -11.86 10.47
N ASN A 222 -28.23 -12.54 9.33
CA ASN A 222 -27.18 -12.21 8.38
C ASN A 222 -27.76 -11.26 7.32
N ARG A 223 -27.26 -10.04 7.26
CA ARG A 223 -27.52 -9.16 6.12
C ARG A 223 -26.50 -9.48 5.03
N TYR A 224 -26.97 -10.11 3.95
CA TYR A 224 -26.17 -10.36 2.77
C TYR A 224 -25.82 -9.04 2.07
N ILE A 225 -24.72 -8.42 2.46
CA ILE A 225 -24.17 -7.24 1.82
C ILE A 225 -22.84 -7.66 1.18
N ARG A 226 -22.86 -7.99 -0.11
CA ARG A 226 -21.60 -8.11 -0.87
C ARG A 226 -21.04 -6.69 -1.00
N LEU A 227 -19.87 -6.45 -0.41
CA LEU A 227 -19.14 -5.22 -0.66
C LEU A 227 -18.73 -5.24 -2.13
N THR A 228 -19.38 -4.41 -2.93
CA THR A 228 -19.12 -4.26 -4.37
C THR A 228 -18.44 -2.92 -4.68
N ARG A 229 -18.38 -2.03 -3.68
CA ARG A 229 -17.62 -0.79 -3.66
C ARG A 229 -17.03 -0.62 -2.29
N ASP A 230 -15.78 -0.20 -2.24
CA ASP A 230 -15.01 0.02 -1.02
C ASP A 230 -14.86 1.53 -0.71
N SER A 231 -15.53 2.39 -1.48
CA SER A 231 -15.55 3.84 -1.30
C SER A 231 -16.36 4.27 -0.07
N LEU A 232 -15.91 3.86 1.13
CA LEU A 232 -16.58 4.04 2.42
C LEU A 232 -16.12 5.29 3.18
N GLY A 233 -15.08 5.96 2.69
CA GLY A 233 -14.53 7.17 3.29
C GLY A 233 -15.41 8.40 3.17
N ARG A 234 -14.91 9.53 3.69
CA ARG A 234 -15.67 10.78 3.70
C ARG A 234 -15.82 11.36 2.29
N SER A 235 -17.04 11.76 1.96
CA SER A 235 -17.31 12.59 0.78
C SER A 235 -17.23 14.07 1.13
N TYR A 236 -16.71 14.88 0.20
CA TYR A 236 -16.50 16.32 0.39
C TYR A 236 -17.43 17.14 -0.50
N THR A 237 -17.99 18.21 0.05
CA THR A 237 -18.88 19.10 -0.70
C THR A 237 -18.07 20.00 -1.63
N SER A 238 -18.71 20.51 -2.70
CA SER A 238 -18.08 21.47 -3.61
C SER A 238 -17.61 22.74 -2.88
N ALA A 239 -18.29 23.15 -1.81
CA ALA A 239 -17.86 24.28 -0.97
C ALA A 239 -16.57 23.97 -0.20
N THR A 240 -16.47 22.77 0.37
CA THR A 240 -15.23 22.33 1.05
C THR A 240 -14.06 22.25 0.07
N ILE A 241 -14.27 21.67 -1.11
CA ILE A 241 -13.25 21.59 -2.16
C ILE A 241 -12.82 23.01 -2.60
N ARG A 242 -13.78 23.90 -2.86
CA ARG A 242 -13.50 25.29 -3.23
C ARG A 242 -12.65 26.00 -2.17
N ASN A 243 -13.03 25.88 -0.89
CA ASN A 243 -12.29 26.48 0.21
C ASN A 243 -10.85 25.94 0.28
N ALA A 244 -10.66 24.62 0.11
CA ALA A 244 -9.33 24.01 0.09
C ALA A 244 -8.45 24.56 -1.06
N ILE A 245 -9.05 24.74 -2.24
CA ILE A 245 -8.36 25.31 -3.41
C ILE A 245 -7.97 26.77 -3.14
N GLU A 246 -8.88 27.55 -2.55
CA GLU A 246 -8.68 28.98 -2.26
C GLU A 246 -7.69 29.22 -1.11
N SER A 247 -7.56 28.29 -0.17
CA SER A 247 -6.60 28.36 0.93
C SER A 247 -5.21 27.81 0.58
N THR A 248 -5.07 27.10 -0.54
CA THR A 248 -3.80 26.51 -0.95
C THR A 248 -3.08 27.41 -1.96
N PRO A 249 -1.84 27.86 -1.68
CA PRO A 249 -1.14 28.81 -2.54
C PRO A 249 -0.61 28.18 -3.83
N PHE A 250 -0.28 29.03 -4.81
CA PHE A 250 0.36 28.68 -6.09
C PHE A 250 -0.45 27.74 -7.00
N LEU A 251 -1.78 27.82 -6.91
CA LEU A 251 -2.70 27.03 -7.70
C LEU A 251 -3.50 27.91 -8.66
N VAL A 252 -3.64 27.43 -9.89
CA VAL A 252 -4.60 27.97 -10.86
C VAL A 252 -5.83 27.07 -10.84
N LYS A 253 -6.98 27.64 -10.47
CA LYS A 253 -8.27 26.95 -10.58
C LYS A 253 -8.96 27.31 -11.89
N GLN A 254 -9.46 26.30 -12.58
CA GLN A 254 -10.37 26.43 -13.71
C GLN A 254 -11.68 25.73 -13.36
N GLU A 255 -12.78 26.48 -13.37
CA GLU A 255 -14.11 25.89 -13.20
C GLU A 255 -14.49 25.10 -14.46
N THR A 256 -15.11 23.94 -14.27
CA THR A 256 -15.63 23.11 -15.36
C THR A 256 -17.04 22.63 -15.03
N LYS A 257 -17.91 22.59 -16.04
CA LYS A 257 -19.25 21.99 -15.91
C LYS A 257 -19.24 20.48 -16.16
N ASN A 258 -18.12 19.94 -16.65
CA ASN A 258 -17.97 18.54 -16.98
C ASN A 258 -16.53 18.08 -16.68
N SER A 259 -16.31 17.66 -15.43
CA SER A 259 -15.02 17.15 -14.97
C SER A 259 -14.58 15.89 -15.71
N ILE A 260 -15.52 15.10 -16.25
CA ILE A 260 -15.22 13.88 -17.00
C ILE A 260 -14.54 14.23 -18.33
N GLU A 261 -15.12 15.14 -19.12
CA GLU A 261 -14.50 15.58 -20.38
C GLU A 261 -13.16 16.24 -20.12
N ALA A 262 -13.07 17.12 -19.12
CA ALA A 262 -11.82 17.80 -18.79
C ALA A 262 -10.71 16.81 -18.40
N ALA A 263 -11.03 15.78 -17.60
CA ALA A 263 -10.09 14.72 -17.28
C ALA A 263 -9.64 13.95 -18.54
N VAL A 264 -10.58 13.59 -19.42
CA VAL A 264 -10.26 12.84 -20.65
C VAL A 264 -9.45 13.66 -21.65
N ASP A 265 -9.70 14.97 -21.76
CA ASP A 265 -8.90 15.87 -22.59
C ASP A 265 -7.44 15.89 -22.11
N LEU A 266 -7.23 16.10 -20.80
CA LEU A 266 -5.89 16.05 -20.20
C LEU A 266 -5.20 14.69 -20.40
N LEU A 267 -5.93 13.59 -20.23
CA LEU A 267 -5.40 12.24 -20.47
C LEU A 267 -5.01 12.03 -21.93
N CYS A 268 -5.81 12.51 -22.88
CA CYS A 268 -5.51 12.43 -24.31
C CYS A 268 -4.31 13.30 -24.71
N GLU A 269 -4.03 14.37 -23.98
CA GLU A 269 -2.82 15.19 -24.11
C GLU A 269 -1.58 14.54 -23.46
N GLY A 270 -1.72 13.35 -22.87
CA GLY A 270 -0.64 12.64 -22.19
C GLY A 270 -0.29 13.20 -20.81
N LYS A 271 -1.20 13.98 -20.20
CA LYS A 271 -1.03 14.52 -18.84
C LYS A 271 -1.25 13.44 -17.78
N ILE A 272 -0.53 13.59 -16.68
CA ILE A 272 -0.69 12.80 -15.46
C ILE A 272 -1.60 13.58 -14.52
N ILE A 273 -2.81 13.05 -14.26
CA ILE A 273 -3.81 13.74 -13.46
C ILE A 273 -4.06 13.02 -12.14
N GLY A 274 -4.17 13.79 -11.06
CA GLY A 274 -4.84 13.34 -9.84
C GLY A 274 -6.35 13.42 -10.04
N TRP A 275 -7.07 12.36 -9.72
CA TRP A 275 -8.52 12.25 -9.77
C TRP A 275 -9.06 12.07 -8.35
N PHE A 276 -9.87 13.04 -7.93
CA PHE A 276 -10.48 13.08 -6.59
C PHE A 276 -12.01 13.11 -6.73
N SER A 277 -12.66 12.02 -6.32
CA SER A 277 -14.11 11.85 -6.44
C SER A 277 -14.65 11.06 -5.24
N GLY A 278 -15.85 11.38 -4.77
CA GLY A 278 -16.57 10.59 -3.75
C GLY A 278 -15.81 10.36 -2.44
N GLY A 279 -16.20 9.31 -1.71
CA GLY A 279 -15.50 8.81 -0.52
C GLY A 279 -14.29 7.97 -0.89
N CYS A 280 -13.23 8.00 -0.09
CA CYS A 280 -12.03 7.20 -0.33
C CYS A 280 -12.30 5.69 -0.24
N GLU A 281 -11.45 4.94 -0.93
CA GLU A 281 -11.34 3.49 -0.91
C GLU A 281 -10.95 2.93 0.47
N LEU A 282 -11.36 1.69 0.76
CA LEU A 282 -10.98 0.96 1.96
C LEU A 282 -9.90 -0.05 1.58
N GLY A 283 -8.76 0.01 2.29
CA GLY A 283 -7.63 -0.87 2.06
C GLY A 283 -6.53 -0.19 1.25
N PRO A 284 -5.61 -0.96 0.63
CA PRO A 284 -4.33 -0.42 0.19
C PRO A 284 -4.33 0.00 -1.30
N ARG A 285 -5.48 -0.05 -1.98
CA ARG A 285 -5.60 0.18 -3.42
C ARG A 285 -6.47 1.40 -3.68
N ALA A 286 -6.03 2.26 -4.60
CA ALA A 286 -6.92 3.24 -5.20
C ALA A 286 -7.66 2.60 -6.37
N LEU A 287 -8.97 2.79 -6.39
CA LEU A 287 -9.93 2.11 -7.25
C LEU A 287 -10.87 3.10 -7.95
N GLY A 288 -10.44 4.37 -8.06
CA GLY A 288 -11.12 5.39 -8.85
C GLY A 288 -11.67 6.59 -8.06
N GLN A 289 -11.40 6.66 -6.76
CA GLN A 289 -11.84 7.77 -5.90
C GLN A 289 -10.67 8.68 -5.49
N ARG A 290 -9.48 8.08 -5.25
CA ARG A 290 -8.24 8.79 -4.92
C ARG A 290 -7.10 8.27 -5.80
N SER A 291 -7.18 8.54 -7.09
CA SER A 291 -6.38 7.87 -8.12
C SER A 291 -5.50 8.84 -8.90
N ILE A 292 -4.31 8.41 -9.31
CA ILE A 292 -3.57 9.05 -10.39
C ILE A 292 -3.90 8.27 -11.66
N LEU A 293 -4.37 8.99 -12.67
CA LEU A 293 -4.77 8.44 -13.95
C LEU A 293 -3.78 8.88 -15.03
N CYS A 294 -3.38 7.93 -15.88
CA CYS A 294 -2.58 8.18 -17.08
C CYS A 294 -3.12 7.41 -18.28
N ASP A 295 -2.79 7.89 -19.47
CA ASP A 295 -2.96 7.13 -20.71
C ASP A 295 -2.08 5.87 -20.68
N ALA A 296 -2.69 4.71 -20.86
CA ALA A 296 -2.01 3.41 -20.84
C ALA A 296 -1.20 3.13 -22.11
N ARG A 297 -1.46 3.85 -23.22
CA ARG A 297 -0.91 3.59 -24.56
C ARG A 297 0.53 4.07 -24.74
N GLY A 298 0.95 5.07 -23.96
CA GLY A 298 2.30 5.64 -24.05
C GLY A 298 3.36 4.72 -23.45
N ALA A 299 4.37 4.35 -24.23
CA ALA A 299 5.47 3.49 -23.78
C ALA A 299 6.26 4.07 -22.59
N ASP A 300 6.45 5.40 -22.57
CA ASP A 300 7.20 6.08 -21.51
C ASP A 300 6.35 6.45 -20.29
N ALA A 301 5.02 6.26 -20.32
CA ALA A 301 4.14 6.71 -19.25
C ALA A 301 4.51 6.09 -17.88
N LYS A 302 4.94 4.82 -17.87
CA LYS A 302 5.45 4.15 -16.66
C LYS A 302 6.71 4.85 -16.12
N ASN A 303 7.69 5.12 -16.98
CA ASN A 303 8.96 5.72 -16.59
C ASN A 303 8.77 7.16 -16.12
N ILE A 304 7.96 7.95 -16.85
CA ILE A 304 7.60 9.33 -16.51
C ILE A 304 6.88 9.36 -15.16
N LEU A 305 5.94 8.46 -14.90
CA LEU A 305 5.20 8.44 -13.63
C LEU A 305 6.09 8.02 -12.45
N ASN A 306 6.97 7.03 -12.65
CA ASN A 306 7.93 6.62 -11.61
C ASN A 306 8.94 7.73 -11.30
N SER A 307 9.45 8.45 -12.31
CA SER A 307 10.48 9.47 -12.11
C SER A 307 9.93 10.82 -11.63
N ARG A 308 8.77 11.26 -12.13
CA ARG A 308 8.20 12.58 -11.82
C ARG A 308 7.29 12.58 -10.60
N VAL A 309 6.62 11.48 -10.28
CA VAL A 309 5.52 11.49 -9.29
C VAL A 309 5.76 10.51 -8.15
N LYS A 310 6.10 9.26 -8.49
CA LYS A 310 6.21 8.20 -7.48
C LYS A 310 7.58 8.08 -6.84
N TYR A 311 8.64 8.56 -7.49
CA TYR A 311 10.03 8.50 -7.01
C TYR A 311 10.40 7.11 -6.45
N ARG A 312 9.97 6.06 -7.16
CA ARG A 312 10.07 4.65 -6.74
C ARG A 312 10.75 3.80 -7.81
N GLU A 313 11.10 2.58 -7.42
CA GLU A 313 11.89 1.64 -8.22
C GLU A 313 11.17 1.24 -9.53
N ASP A 314 11.91 1.13 -10.64
CA ASP A 314 11.36 0.91 -11.99
C ASP A 314 10.62 -0.43 -12.17
N PHE A 315 10.93 -1.42 -11.33
CA PHE A 315 10.27 -2.72 -11.37
C PHE A 315 8.82 -2.66 -10.87
N ARG A 316 8.42 -1.60 -10.15
CA ARG A 316 7.09 -1.51 -9.55
C ARG A 316 6.03 -1.37 -10.65
N PRO A 317 5.09 -2.32 -10.77
CA PRO A 317 4.07 -2.25 -11.82
C PRO A 317 2.99 -1.20 -11.50
N PHE A 318 2.24 -0.84 -12.54
CA PHE A 318 1.00 -0.07 -12.45
C PHE A 318 -0.17 -0.95 -12.91
N ALA A 319 -1.39 -0.57 -12.51
CA ALA A 319 -2.56 -1.40 -12.72
C ALA A 319 -3.39 -0.90 -13.91
N PRO A 320 -3.82 -1.79 -14.82
CA PRO A 320 -4.84 -1.46 -15.80
C PRO A 320 -6.22 -1.37 -15.15
N VAL A 321 -6.95 -0.29 -15.42
CA VAL A 321 -8.40 -0.24 -15.25
C VAL A 321 -9.08 -0.39 -16.61
N VAL A 322 -10.11 -1.24 -16.71
CA VAL A 322 -10.81 -1.55 -17.96
C VAL A 322 -12.33 -1.59 -17.78
N LEU A 323 -13.08 -1.21 -18.81
CA LEU A 323 -14.52 -1.46 -18.86
C LEU A 323 -14.79 -2.98 -18.79
N ALA A 324 -15.61 -3.43 -17.85
CA ALA A 324 -15.80 -4.87 -17.59
C ALA A 324 -16.24 -5.65 -18.85
N ASN A 325 -17.12 -5.06 -19.67
CA ASN A 325 -17.62 -5.67 -20.90
C ASN A 325 -16.55 -5.82 -22.00
N HIS A 326 -15.44 -5.09 -21.92
CA HIS A 326 -14.31 -5.22 -22.84
C HIS A 326 -13.14 -6.01 -22.25
N ALA A 327 -13.13 -6.31 -20.94
CA ALA A 327 -12.02 -7.00 -20.30
C ALA A 327 -11.62 -8.33 -21.00
N PRO A 328 -12.54 -9.20 -21.44
CA PRO A 328 -12.18 -10.46 -22.12
C PRO A 328 -11.45 -10.29 -23.47
N GLU A 329 -11.58 -9.13 -24.11
CA GLU A 329 -10.87 -8.82 -25.37
C GLU A 329 -9.39 -8.48 -25.14
N TRP A 330 -9.03 -8.10 -23.91
CA TRP A 330 -7.72 -7.58 -23.54
C TRP A 330 -6.94 -8.49 -22.59
N PHE A 331 -7.66 -9.21 -21.74
CA PHE A 331 -7.09 -10.11 -20.74
C PHE A 331 -7.57 -11.54 -20.99
N ASP A 332 -6.72 -12.49 -20.64
CA ASP A 332 -7.12 -13.90 -20.58
C ASP A 332 -8.05 -14.09 -19.39
N LEU A 333 -9.35 -14.08 -19.64
CA LEU A 333 -10.40 -14.32 -18.66
C LEU A 333 -11.26 -15.52 -19.07
N GLU A 334 -10.68 -16.44 -19.84
CA GLU A 334 -11.38 -17.65 -20.25
C GLU A 334 -11.67 -18.52 -19.02
N ASP A 335 -12.91 -19.00 -18.92
CA ASP A 335 -13.43 -19.87 -17.86
C ASP A 335 -13.35 -19.32 -16.42
N VAL A 336 -13.20 -18.01 -16.25
CA VAL A 336 -13.19 -17.34 -14.93
C VAL A 336 -14.13 -16.12 -14.88
N GLU A 337 -14.45 -15.65 -13.67
CA GLU A 337 -15.25 -14.43 -13.47
C GLU A 337 -14.56 -13.23 -14.16
N VAL A 338 -15.34 -12.46 -14.92
CA VAL A 338 -14.82 -11.26 -15.61
C VAL A 338 -14.55 -10.14 -14.61
N GLU A 339 -15.39 -10.02 -13.57
CA GLU A 339 -15.27 -8.94 -12.61
C GLU A 339 -14.03 -9.11 -11.71
N SER A 340 -13.27 -8.02 -11.60
CA SER A 340 -12.13 -7.83 -10.70
C SER A 340 -12.16 -6.39 -10.18
N PRO A 341 -13.11 -6.01 -9.31
CA PRO A 341 -13.32 -4.62 -8.93
C PRO A 341 -12.20 -4.03 -8.05
N PHE A 342 -11.40 -4.87 -7.39
CA PHE A 342 -10.52 -4.47 -6.28
C PHE A 342 -9.01 -4.54 -6.56
N MET A 343 -8.58 -4.77 -7.80
CA MET A 343 -7.14 -4.99 -8.13
C MET A 343 -6.48 -6.12 -7.33
N LEU A 344 -7.24 -7.17 -7.00
CA LEU A 344 -6.77 -8.33 -6.25
C LEU A 344 -6.44 -9.55 -7.12
N ARG A 345 -6.42 -9.36 -8.45
CA ARG A 345 -6.08 -10.39 -9.44
C ARG A 345 -5.01 -9.87 -10.41
N VAL A 346 -3.99 -10.67 -10.66
CA VAL A 346 -2.96 -10.40 -11.67
C VAL A 346 -3.19 -11.35 -12.84
N VAL A 347 -3.73 -10.81 -13.92
CA VAL A 347 -4.27 -11.60 -15.05
C VAL A 347 -3.36 -11.46 -16.26
N PRO A 348 -3.13 -12.53 -17.05
CA PRO A 348 -2.41 -12.42 -18.31
C PRO A 348 -3.08 -11.44 -19.28
N VAL A 349 -2.29 -10.55 -19.89
CA VAL A 349 -2.74 -9.71 -21.01
C VAL A 349 -2.60 -10.52 -22.29
N ARG A 350 -3.62 -10.50 -23.14
CA ARG A 350 -3.60 -11.19 -24.44
C ARG A 350 -2.42 -10.68 -25.27
N GLU A 351 -1.67 -11.61 -25.86
CA GLU A 351 -0.37 -11.33 -26.47
C GLU A 351 -0.45 -10.25 -27.56
N ASP A 352 -1.49 -10.30 -28.40
CA ASP A 352 -1.74 -9.34 -29.49
C ASP A 352 -2.13 -7.92 -29.01
N LYS A 353 -2.41 -7.76 -27.71
CA LYS A 353 -2.82 -6.48 -27.10
C LYS A 353 -1.72 -5.79 -26.31
N ARG A 354 -0.67 -6.52 -25.91
CA ARG A 354 0.36 -6.01 -24.98
C ARG A 354 1.02 -4.71 -25.45
N SER A 355 1.35 -4.64 -26.74
CA SER A 355 2.01 -3.46 -27.32
C SER A 355 1.11 -2.22 -27.43
N LEU A 356 -0.22 -2.38 -27.27
CA LEU A 356 -1.18 -1.27 -27.35
C LEU A 356 -1.33 -0.52 -26.02
N ILE A 357 -0.96 -1.15 -24.90
CA ILE A 357 -1.10 -0.61 -23.54
C ILE A 357 0.19 -0.82 -22.70
N PRO A 358 1.38 -0.50 -23.23
CA PRO A 358 2.65 -0.87 -22.62
C PRO A 358 2.85 -0.33 -21.19
N ALA A 359 2.16 0.75 -20.80
CA ALA A 359 2.34 1.37 -19.48
C ALA A 359 1.82 0.51 -18.31
N VAL A 360 0.92 -0.43 -18.58
CA VAL A 360 0.22 -1.26 -17.58
C VAL A 360 0.48 -2.76 -17.74
N VAL A 361 1.29 -3.14 -18.71
CA VAL A 361 1.73 -4.53 -18.92
C VAL A 361 2.99 -4.77 -18.09
N HIS A 362 2.94 -5.80 -17.24
CA HIS A 362 4.08 -6.24 -16.45
C HIS A 362 5.12 -6.93 -17.34
N VAL A 363 6.34 -7.10 -16.82
CA VAL A 363 7.46 -7.70 -17.57
C VAL A 363 7.18 -9.14 -18.03
N ASP A 364 6.31 -9.86 -17.33
CA ASP A 364 5.86 -11.23 -17.66
C ASP A 364 4.60 -11.25 -18.55
N GLY A 365 4.12 -10.10 -19.03
CA GLY A 365 2.93 -10.00 -19.87
C GLY A 365 1.60 -10.05 -19.11
N THR A 366 1.61 -9.93 -17.78
CA THR A 366 0.40 -9.84 -16.95
C THR A 366 0.01 -8.39 -16.64
N GLY A 367 -1.15 -8.18 -16.00
CA GLY A 367 -1.58 -6.88 -15.48
C GLY A 367 -2.46 -7.06 -14.25
N ARG A 368 -2.29 -6.19 -13.24
CA ARG A 368 -3.12 -6.21 -12.02
C ARG A 368 -4.49 -5.57 -12.28
N LEU A 369 -5.43 -6.39 -12.69
CA LEU A 369 -6.69 -5.96 -13.32
C LEU A 369 -7.66 -5.29 -12.35
N GLN A 370 -8.13 -4.10 -12.72
CA GLN A 370 -9.38 -3.52 -12.21
C GLN A 370 -10.44 -3.48 -13.32
N THR A 371 -11.58 -4.11 -13.11
CA THR A 371 -12.74 -3.92 -13.99
C THR A 371 -13.69 -2.88 -13.42
N VAL A 372 -14.25 -2.03 -14.27
CA VAL A 372 -15.26 -1.04 -13.88
C VAL A 372 -16.58 -1.24 -14.60
N THR A 373 -17.68 -1.02 -13.87
CA THR A 373 -19.04 -0.99 -14.41
C THR A 373 -19.72 0.33 -14.04
N LYS A 374 -20.80 0.66 -14.75
CA LYS A 374 -21.56 1.88 -14.47
C LYS A 374 -22.13 1.85 -13.06
N GLU A 375 -22.66 0.69 -12.68
CA GLU A 375 -23.34 0.45 -11.42
C GLU A 375 -22.38 0.60 -10.25
N LEU A 376 -21.16 0.07 -10.36
CA LEU A 376 -20.19 0.06 -9.26
C LEU A 376 -19.36 1.33 -9.19
N ASN A 377 -18.95 1.91 -10.32
CA ASN A 377 -17.91 2.94 -10.31
C ASN A 377 -18.40 4.35 -10.70
N GLY A 378 -19.66 4.51 -11.13
CA GLY A 378 -20.27 5.83 -11.34
C GLY A 378 -19.47 6.76 -12.26
N THR A 379 -18.99 7.88 -11.71
CA THR A 379 -18.17 8.87 -12.44
C THR A 379 -16.86 8.29 -12.94
N TYR A 380 -16.24 7.37 -12.21
CA TYR A 380 -14.99 6.75 -12.63
C TYR A 380 -15.17 5.87 -13.86
N TYR A 381 -16.25 5.08 -13.91
CA TYR A 381 -16.65 4.36 -15.13
C TYR A 381 -16.87 5.32 -16.30
N ALA A 382 -17.49 6.48 -16.05
CA ALA A 382 -17.74 7.47 -17.09
C ALA A 382 -16.43 8.05 -17.67
N VAL A 383 -15.39 8.27 -16.85
CA VAL A 383 -14.05 8.66 -17.33
C VAL A 383 -13.45 7.59 -18.24
N VAL A 384 -13.42 6.32 -17.80
CA VAL A 384 -12.86 5.22 -18.61
C VAL A 384 -13.66 5.03 -19.91
N LYS A 385 -15.00 5.09 -19.84
CA LYS A 385 -15.87 4.98 -21.01
C LYS A 385 -15.66 6.13 -21.98
N ARG A 386 -15.53 7.35 -21.48
CA ARG A 386 -15.33 8.52 -22.33
C ARG A 386 -13.94 8.51 -22.99
N PHE A 387 -12.92 8.07 -22.25
CA PHE A 387 -11.59 7.82 -22.81
C PHE A 387 -11.64 6.77 -23.93
N PHE A 388 -12.38 5.67 -23.74
CA PHE A 388 -12.58 4.65 -24.77
C PHE A 388 -13.20 5.23 -26.04
N GLU A 389 -14.28 6.00 -25.93
CA GLU A 389 -14.96 6.64 -27.07
C GLU A 389 -14.02 7.56 -27.88
N ARG A 390 -13.05 8.20 -27.21
CA ARG A 390 -12.09 9.12 -27.82
C ARG A 390 -10.90 8.42 -28.46
N THR A 391 -10.51 7.26 -27.95
CA THR A 391 -9.20 6.65 -28.25
C THR A 391 -9.29 5.27 -28.88
N GLY A 392 -10.44 4.58 -28.77
CA GLY A 392 -10.61 3.18 -29.13
C GLY A 392 -9.95 2.20 -28.14
N VAL A 393 -9.33 2.67 -27.05
CA VAL A 393 -8.70 1.82 -26.03
C VAL A 393 -9.47 1.95 -24.71
N PRO A 394 -10.10 0.88 -24.19
CA PRO A 394 -10.95 0.94 -23.01
C PRO A 394 -10.17 0.88 -21.69
N ILE A 395 -8.89 1.28 -21.70
CA ILE A 395 -7.94 1.03 -20.61
C ILE A 395 -7.21 2.33 -20.24
N LEU A 396 -7.20 2.62 -18.93
CA LEU A 396 -6.33 3.63 -18.33
C LEU A 396 -5.35 2.97 -17.38
N LEU A 397 -4.24 3.66 -17.11
CA LEU A 397 -3.38 3.36 -15.99
C LEU A 397 -4.00 3.97 -14.73
N ASN A 398 -4.11 3.16 -13.67
CA ASN A 398 -4.53 3.60 -12.35
C ASN A 398 -3.44 3.28 -11.30
N THR A 399 -3.13 4.26 -10.45
CA THR A 399 -2.36 4.08 -9.22
C THR A 399 -2.89 4.97 -8.10
N SER A 400 -2.50 4.69 -6.85
CA SER A 400 -2.84 5.53 -5.70
C SER A 400 -2.50 7.01 -5.90
N LEU A 401 -3.36 7.92 -5.48
CA LEU A 401 -3.01 9.34 -5.36
C LEU A 401 -2.27 9.56 -4.04
N ASN A 402 -0.94 9.57 -4.14
CA ASN A 402 0.01 9.80 -3.06
C ASN A 402 1.43 9.94 -3.63
N THR A 403 2.36 10.41 -2.81
CA THR A 403 3.80 10.31 -3.08
C THR A 403 4.44 9.16 -2.29
N ARG A 404 5.73 8.89 -2.50
CA ARG A 404 6.45 7.85 -1.76
C ARG A 404 6.46 8.15 -0.27
N GLY A 405 6.11 7.15 0.54
CA GLY A 405 6.12 7.28 2.00
C GLY A 405 4.87 7.91 2.59
N GLU A 406 3.87 8.25 1.76
CA GLU A 406 2.58 8.77 2.21
C GLU A 406 1.43 7.75 2.01
N PRO A 407 0.42 7.75 2.89
CA PRO A 407 -0.84 7.06 2.62
C PRO A 407 -1.56 7.68 1.41
N VAL A 408 -2.57 6.99 0.90
CA VAL A 408 -3.49 7.56 -0.11
C VAL A 408 -4.10 8.85 0.44
N VAL A 409 -4.23 9.87 -0.41
CA VAL A 409 -4.83 11.15 0.00
C VAL A 409 -6.28 10.95 0.46
N GLU A 410 -6.66 11.58 1.57
CA GLU A 410 -8.04 11.50 2.09
C GLU A 410 -8.82 12.78 1.76
N THR A 411 -8.23 13.94 2.06
CA THR A 411 -8.89 15.24 1.96
C THR A 411 -8.57 15.98 0.64
N PRO A 412 -9.38 17.00 0.25
CA PRO A 412 -9.03 17.85 -0.88
C PRO A 412 -7.66 18.52 -0.73
N GLU A 413 -7.33 19.00 0.48
CA GLU A 413 -6.03 19.58 0.80
C GLU A 413 -4.90 18.58 0.56
N ASP A 414 -5.04 17.33 0.98
CA ASP A 414 -4.06 16.29 0.68
C ASP A 414 -3.82 16.12 -0.82
N ALA A 415 -4.87 16.15 -1.64
CA ALA A 415 -4.74 16.04 -3.10
C ALA A 415 -4.04 17.26 -3.73
N LEU A 416 -4.31 18.47 -3.22
CA LEU A 416 -3.66 19.70 -3.68
C LEU A 416 -2.19 19.75 -3.28
N TRP A 417 -1.85 19.32 -2.06
CA TRP A 417 -0.47 19.19 -1.64
C TRP A 417 0.26 18.08 -2.39
N CYS A 418 -0.41 16.97 -2.70
CA CYS A 418 0.14 15.95 -3.58
C CYS A 418 0.44 16.51 -4.98
N LEU A 419 -0.42 17.36 -5.54
CA LEU A 419 -0.16 18.09 -6.78
C LEU A 419 1.11 18.93 -6.66
N LEU A 420 1.20 19.81 -5.66
CA LEU A 420 2.35 20.71 -5.48
C LEU A 420 3.67 19.93 -5.30
N MET A 421 3.68 18.91 -4.45
CA MET A 421 4.88 18.15 -4.06
C MET A 421 5.33 17.08 -5.07
N SER A 422 4.61 16.89 -6.16
CA SER A 422 4.93 15.87 -7.18
C SER A 422 4.89 16.43 -8.59
N GLY A 423 5.29 15.65 -9.58
CA GLY A 423 5.22 16.05 -10.98
C GLY A 423 3.84 15.88 -11.64
N LEU A 424 2.74 15.79 -10.88
CA LEU A 424 1.38 15.81 -11.42
C LEU A 424 1.14 17.09 -12.24
N ASP A 425 0.46 16.94 -13.38
CA ASP A 425 0.16 18.06 -14.26
C ASP A 425 -1.12 18.80 -13.81
N ALA A 426 -2.09 18.07 -13.26
CA ALA A 426 -3.33 18.63 -12.72
C ALA A 426 -3.97 17.73 -11.65
N CYS A 427 -4.83 18.30 -10.82
CA CYS A 427 -5.83 17.57 -10.03
C CYS A 427 -7.23 17.94 -10.53
N VAL A 428 -8.06 16.93 -10.79
CA VAL A 428 -9.45 17.07 -11.22
C VAL A 428 -10.37 16.70 -10.07
N PHE A 429 -11.24 17.64 -9.72
CA PHE A 429 -12.32 17.49 -8.75
C PHE A 429 -13.66 17.66 -9.46
N ASP A 430 -14.76 17.33 -8.79
CA ASP A 430 -16.08 17.70 -9.29
C ASP A 430 -16.21 19.24 -9.37
N GLY A 431 -16.40 19.75 -10.58
CA GLY A 431 -16.52 21.18 -10.87
C GLY A 431 -15.21 21.94 -11.10
N PHE A 432 -14.03 21.34 -10.88
CA PHE A 432 -12.75 22.06 -10.96
C PHE A 432 -11.63 21.23 -11.61
N VAL A 433 -10.83 21.90 -12.43
CA VAL A 433 -9.48 21.47 -12.81
C VAL A 433 -8.50 22.41 -12.12
N VAL A 434 -7.52 21.85 -11.43
CA VAL A 434 -6.53 22.61 -10.67
C VAL A 434 -5.15 22.27 -11.19
N THR A 435 -4.39 23.29 -11.58
CA THR A 435 -3.00 23.15 -12.02
C THR A 435 -2.09 24.03 -11.16
N LYS A 436 -0.78 23.83 -11.28
CA LYS A 436 0.20 24.73 -10.68
C LYS A 436 0.24 26.05 -11.42
N GLU A 437 0.48 27.14 -10.72
CA GLU A 437 0.83 28.42 -11.35
C GLU A 437 2.14 28.31 -12.13
N ALA A 438 2.27 29.10 -13.21
CA ALA A 438 3.53 29.16 -13.96
C ALA A 438 4.70 29.71 -13.12
N SER A 439 4.37 30.54 -12.12
CA SER A 439 5.28 31.08 -11.11
C SER A 439 5.53 30.12 -9.94
N TYR A 440 4.93 28.91 -9.95
CA TYR A 440 5.10 27.94 -8.88
C TYR A 440 6.59 27.65 -8.64
N PRO A 441 7.11 27.92 -7.44
CA PRO A 441 8.50 27.63 -7.15
C PRO A 441 8.73 26.12 -7.01
N HIS A 442 9.98 25.67 -6.94
CA HIS A 442 10.26 24.25 -6.69
C HIS A 442 9.67 23.80 -5.34
N PRO A 443 9.21 22.53 -5.14
CA PRO A 443 8.64 22.09 -3.85
C PRO A 443 9.51 22.38 -2.62
N LEU A 444 10.84 22.35 -2.78
CA LEU A 444 11.77 22.70 -1.71
C LEU A 444 11.71 24.18 -1.30
N GLU A 445 11.23 25.07 -2.14
CA GLU A 445 11.02 26.48 -1.80
C GLU A 445 9.76 26.68 -0.94
N LEU A 446 8.85 25.71 -0.92
CA LEU A 446 7.65 25.76 -0.07
C LEU A 446 7.93 25.41 1.39
N VAL A 447 9.14 24.95 1.72
CA VAL A 447 9.50 24.51 3.06
C VAL A 447 9.17 25.53 4.16
N PRO A 448 9.47 26.84 4.02
CA PRO A 448 9.10 27.82 5.04
C PRO A 448 7.58 27.93 5.21
N ALA A 449 6.81 27.86 4.13
CA ALA A 449 5.35 27.90 4.17
C ALA A 449 4.73 26.58 4.71
N LEU A 450 5.42 25.45 4.54
CA LEU A 450 5.00 24.14 5.06
C LEU A 450 5.24 24.01 6.57
N ILE A 451 6.27 24.67 7.08
CA ILE A 451 6.82 24.44 8.42
C ILE A 451 6.49 25.60 9.37
N GLY A 452 6.36 26.83 8.86
CA GLY A 452 6.25 28.06 9.67
C GLY A 452 5.18 28.01 10.76
N ASP A 453 4.03 27.38 10.50
CA ASP A 453 2.94 27.24 11.47
C ASP A 453 2.85 25.83 12.10
N ALA A 454 3.49 24.83 11.48
CA ALA A 454 3.31 23.41 11.79
C ALA A 454 4.47 22.79 12.57
N VAL A 455 5.59 23.49 12.80
CA VAL A 455 6.70 22.94 13.58
C VAL A 455 7.15 23.96 14.62
N GLN A 456 6.91 23.66 15.90
CA GLN A 456 7.40 24.46 17.02
C GLN A 456 8.64 23.78 17.61
N ILE A 457 9.74 24.51 17.81
CA ILE A 457 10.95 23.96 18.43
C ILE A 457 11.06 24.55 19.83
N GLU A 458 10.85 23.73 20.86
CA GLU A 458 10.92 24.16 22.27
C GLU A 458 12.13 23.53 22.98
N PRO A 459 12.93 24.30 23.74
CA PRO A 459 14.01 23.74 24.56
C PRO A 459 13.49 23.10 25.86
N ARG A 460 13.87 21.84 26.15
CA ARG A 460 13.66 21.17 27.46
C ARG A 460 15.02 20.86 28.14
N PRO A 461 15.46 21.67 29.11
CA PRO A 461 16.79 21.53 29.73
C PRO A 461 16.90 20.41 30.80
N ASP A 462 15.85 19.63 31.06
CA ASP A 462 15.74 18.72 32.20
C ASP A 462 15.76 17.21 31.87
N VAL A 463 15.93 16.83 30.60
CA VAL A 463 15.91 15.41 30.17
C VAL A 463 17.31 14.95 29.74
N PRO A 464 17.96 14.02 30.47
CA PRO A 464 19.23 13.47 30.09
C PRO A 464 19.01 12.36 29.05
N THR A 465 19.27 12.70 27.78
CA THR A 465 19.19 11.92 26.51
C THR A 465 17.87 11.88 25.72
N ASP A 466 17.99 12.36 24.47
CA ASP A 466 17.32 12.09 23.17
C ASP A 466 15.89 12.59 22.84
N LEU A 467 15.75 13.13 21.60
CA LEU A 467 14.59 13.86 21.05
C LEU A 467 13.23 13.24 21.43
N VAL A 468 12.37 14.06 22.04
CA VAL A 468 10.92 13.81 22.13
C VAL A 468 10.22 14.52 20.97
N VAL A 469 9.42 13.77 20.23
CA VAL A 469 8.53 14.29 19.19
C VAL A 469 7.12 14.27 19.76
N SER A 470 6.48 15.43 19.95
CA SER A 470 5.05 15.46 20.24
C SER A 470 4.28 16.08 19.09
N TRP A 471 3.05 15.61 18.88
CA TRP A 471 2.17 16.19 17.88
C TRP A 471 0.72 16.19 18.33
N GLN A 472 -0.03 17.19 17.88
CA GLN A 472 -1.45 17.31 18.15
C GLN A 472 -2.26 16.57 17.10
N THR A 473 -3.11 15.64 17.56
CA THR A 473 -4.08 14.95 16.72
C THR A 473 -5.49 15.42 17.07
N GLN A 474 -6.47 15.10 16.23
CA GLN A 474 -7.89 15.32 16.56
C GLN A 474 -8.38 14.55 17.81
N TRP A 475 -7.58 13.60 18.31
CA TRP A 475 -7.88 12.80 19.51
C TRP A 475 -7.04 13.21 20.74
N GLY A 476 -6.20 14.23 20.61
CA GLY A 476 -5.31 14.73 21.68
C GLY A 476 -3.84 14.74 21.30
N GLU A 477 -2.99 15.05 22.28
CA GLU A 477 -1.53 15.05 22.13
C GLU A 477 -0.98 13.63 22.10
N ALA A 478 -0.18 13.32 21.08
CA ALA A 478 0.63 12.11 21.02
C ALA A 478 2.10 12.47 21.25
N VAL A 479 2.79 11.68 22.07
CA VAL A 479 4.21 11.89 22.41
C VAL A 479 4.98 10.62 22.09
N TYR A 480 6.06 10.76 21.34
CA TYR A 480 6.96 9.67 20.99
C TYR A 480 8.39 10.02 21.39
N ALA A 481 8.95 9.26 22.33
CA ALA A 481 10.36 9.32 22.64
C ALA A 481 11.14 8.50 21.61
N LEU A 482 12.08 9.13 20.92
CA LEU A 482 12.96 8.39 20.01
C LEU A 482 13.91 7.50 20.82
N PRO A 483 14.15 6.24 20.38
CA PRO A 483 15.04 5.33 21.09
C PRO A 483 16.49 5.84 21.13
N SER A 484 17.21 5.51 22.21
CA SER A 484 18.63 5.78 22.40
C SER A 484 19.45 4.47 22.44
N PRO A 485 20.47 4.29 21.60
CA PRO A 485 20.89 5.19 20.52
C PRO A 485 19.85 5.25 19.38
N LEU A 486 19.81 6.37 18.66
CA LEU A 486 18.96 6.54 17.48
C LEU A 486 19.31 5.48 16.42
N PRO A 487 18.35 4.67 15.95
CA PRO A 487 18.57 3.78 14.82
C PRO A 487 18.98 4.58 13.58
N ASP A 488 19.91 4.04 12.78
CA ASP A 488 20.46 4.69 11.57
C ASP A 488 19.40 5.29 10.66
N ARG A 489 18.25 4.61 10.51
CA ARG A 489 17.13 5.07 9.67
C ARG A 489 16.50 6.40 10.13
N TYR A 490 16.64 6.76 11.40
CA TYR A 490 16.14 8.01 11.96
C TYR A 490 17.20 9.11 12.01
N GLU A 491 18.48 8.81 11.82
CA GLU A 491 19.54 9.82 11.86
C GLU A 491 19.33 10.94 10.83
N VAL A 492 18.95 10.57 9.60
CA VAL A 492 18.73 11.53 8.52
C VAL A 492 17.51 12.41 8.83
N LEU A 493 16.43 11.81 9.35
CA LEU A 493 15.24 12.55 9.80
C LEU A 493 15.59 13.53 10.91
N VAL A 494 16.28 13.08 11.96
CA VAL A 494 16.70 13.97 13.04
C VAL A 494 17.65 15.06 12.53
N ALA A 495 18.56 14.74 11.60
CA ALA A 495 19.43 15.74 10.98
C ALA A 495 18.63 16.80 10.20
N VAL A 496 17.64 16.39 9.42
CA VAL A 496 16.69 17.29 8.74
C VAL A 496 15.99 18.20 9.74
N LEU A 497 15.37 17.60 10.76
CA LEU A 497 14.59 18.30 11.77
C LEU A 497 15.41 19.30 12.55
N ARG A 498 16.68 19.00 12.79
CA ARG A 498 17.61 19.94 13.42
C ARG A 498 17.87 21.16 12.56
N GLU A 499 17.91 21.04 11.24
CA GLU A 499 18.20 22.17 10.35
C GLU A 499 16.98 23.01 9.98
N ILE A 500 15.77 22.51 10.30
CA ILE A 500 14.52 23.24 10.12
C ILE A 500 14.46 24.39 11.15
N ASP A 501 14.38 25.63 10.65
CA ASP A 501 14.34 26.86 11.46
C ASP A 501 13.11 27.74 11.16
N GLY A 502 12.19 27.26 10.32
CA GLY A 502 10.99 27.97 9.87
C GLY A 502 11.24 29.08 8.84
N ILE A 503 12.50 29.37 8.48
CA ILE A 503 12.89 30.49 7.61
C ILE A 503 13.65 29.99 6.37
N SER A 504 14.58 29.05 6.57
CA SER A 504 15.39 28.43 5.52
C SER A 504 14.50 27.63 4.57
N ASN A 505 14.71 27.83 3.27
CA ASN A 505 14.11 26.95 2.27
C ASN A 505 14.78 25.56 2.29
N GLY A 506 14.15 24.62 1.60
CA GLY A 506 14.59 23.24 1.55
C GLY A 506 15.95 23.04 0.89
N TRP A 507 16.35 23.90 -0.05
CA TRP A 507 17.69 23.83 -0.65
C TRP A 507 18.78 24.14 0.37
N THR A 508 18.62 25.23 1.13
CA THR A 508 19.54 25.61 2.20
C THR A 508 19.67 24.51 3.25
N ILE A 509 18.55 23.89 3.63
CA ILE A 509 18.54 22.77 4.57
C ILE A 509 19.28 21.55 3.99
N LEU A 510 19.01 21.22 2.72
CA LEU A 510 19.64 20.10 2.04
C LEU A 510 21.16 20.28 1.91
N GLU A 511 21.63 21.49 1.59
CA GLU A 511 23.06 21.81 1.54
C GLU A 511 23.75 21.62 2.90
N LYS A 512 23.13 22.10 3.98
CA LYS A 512 23.65 21.91 5.36
C LYS A 512 23.75 20.44 5.75
N ILE A 513 22.81 19.61 5.31
CA ILE A 513 22.81 18.16 5.57
C ILE A 513 23.89 17.47 4.74
N ASN A 514 23.95 17.75 3.44
CA ASN A 514 24.89 17.13 2.51
C ASN A 514 26.34 17.54 2.75
N GLY A 515 26.57 18.69 3.40
CA GLY A 515 27.89 19.11 3.88
C GLY A 515 28.44 18.26 5.04
N LYS A 516 27.63 17.39 5.66
CA LYS A 516 28.05 16.51 6.77
C LYS A 516 28.49 15.13 6.22
N PRO A 517 29.64 14.57 6.67
CA PRO A 517 30.12 13.28 6.19
C PRO A 517 29.07 12.16 6.37
N GLY A 518 28.86 11.35 5.34
CA GLY A 518 27.97 10.18 5.40
C GLY A 518 26.47 10.47 5.35
N ARG A 519 26.04 11.71 5.08
CA ARG A 519 24.62 12.14 5.15
C ARG A 519 24.05 12.68 3.83
N ALA A 520 24.54 12.20 2.69
CA ALA A 520 24.05 12.64 1.39
C ALA A 520 22.56 12.27 1.20
N LEU A 521 21.73 13.29 1.01
CA LEU A 521 20.29 13.20 0.78
C LEU A 521 19.97 13.83 -0.59
N ALA A 522 19.24 13.08 -1.41
CA ALA A 522 18.74 13.56 -2.69
C ALA A 522 17.53 14.48 -2.50
N PRO A 523 17.33 15.51 -3.35
CA PRO A 523 16.17 16.40 -3.29
C PRO A 523 14.83 15.67 -3.22
N GLU A 524 14.65 14.59 -4.00
CA GLU A 524 13.41 13.82 -4.08
C GLU A 524 13.09 13.10 -2.78
N SER A 525 14.12 12.51 -2.15
CA SER A 525 14.01 11.89 -0.84
C SER A 525 13.63 12.92 0.23
N PHE A 526 14.21 14.12 0.14
CA PHE A 526 13.90 15.20 1.06
C PHE A 526 12.46 15.73 0.89
N ILE A 527 11.98 15.88 -0.34
CA ILE A 527 10.57 16.19 -0.64
C ILE A 527 9.63 15.16 -0.01
N GLY A 528 9.95 13.86 -0.12
CA GLY A 528 9.16 12.80 0.50
C GLY A 528 9.09 12.94 2.03
N MET A 529 10.20 13.30 2.68
CA MET A 529 10.23 13.56 4.12
C MET A 529 9.39 14.78 4.51
N LEU A 530 9.46 15.87 3.73
CA LEU A 530 8.66 17.07 3.96
C LEU A 530 7.15 16.79 3.85
N ALA A 531 6.76 15.98 2.86
CA ALA A 531 5.37 15.56 2.69
C ALA A 531 4.86 14.78 3.92
N GLN A 532 5.69 13.92 4.51
CA GLN A 532 5.38 13.21 5.76
C GLN A 532 5.23 14.18 6.95
N LEU A 533 6.17 15.10 7.13
CA LEU A 533 6.14 16.08 8.23
C LEU A 533 4.86 16.93 8.20
N ARG A 534 4.43 17.38 7.01
CA ARG A 534 3.18 18.13 6.83
C ARG A 534 1.96 17.41 7.43
N ARG A 535 1.86 16.09 7.26
CA ARG A 535 0.71 15.30 7.72
C ARG A 535 0.71 15.03 9.21
N MET A 536 1.86 15.14 9.88
CA MET A 536 1.95 14.98 11.32
C MET A 536 1.37 16.18 12.08
N GLY A 537 0.96 17.25 11.37
CA GLY A 537 0.36 18.44 11.98
C GLY A 537 1.41 19.29 12.71
N THR A 538 1.03 19.89 13.84
CA THR A 538 1.98 20.62 14.71
C THR A 538 2.95 19.63 15.34
N ILE A 539 4.21 19.62 14.91
CA ILE A 539 5.27 18.82 15.53
C ILE A 539 6.08 19.70 16.47
N ALA A 540 6.15 19.33 17.76
CA ALA A 540 7.10 19.91 18.69
C ALA A 540 8.37 19.05 18.75
N PHE A 541 9.54 19.65 18.50
CA PHE A 541 10.83 18.98 18.66
C PHE A 541 11.61 19.58 19.82
N CYS A 542 12.06 18.71 20.74
CA CYS A 542 13.10 19.08 21.69
C CYS A 542 14.47 18.65 21.14
N VAL A 543 15.29 19.61 20.74
CA VAL A 543 16.69 19.36 20.37
C VAL A 543 17.58 20.02 21.40
N ASP A 544 18.49 19.25 21.99
CA ASP A 544 19.58 19.81 22.79
C ASP A 544 20.52 20.60 21.86
N ARG A 545 20.36 21.92 21.84
CA ARG A 545 21.28 22.87 21.22
C ARG A 545 21.83 23.75 22.32
N PRO A 546 23.14 23.72 22.62
CA PRO A 546 23.73 24.66 23.56
C PRO A 546 23.63 26.14 23.12
N ASP A 547 23.24 26.43 21.85
CA ASP A 547 23.52 27.74 21.25
C ASP A 547 22.32 28.49 20.61
N HIS A 548 21.07 28.00 20.64
CA HIS A 548 19.97 28.70 19.95
C HIS A 548 18.68 28.83 20.77
N ARG A 549 18.36 30.05 21.18
CA ARG A 549 17.02 30.48 21.61
C ARG A 549 16.22 30.83 20.35
N VAL A 550 15.20 30.05 20.01
CA VAL A 550 14.19 30.46 19.02
C VAL A 550 13.11 31.23 19.79
N ALA A 551 12.99 32.53 19.50
CA ALA A 551 11.88 33.34 19.97
C ALA A 551 10.75 33.23 18.95
N LEU A 552 9.62 32.63 19.35
CA LEU A 552 8.38 32.68 18.57
C LEU A 552 7.77 34.08 18.73
N ALA A 553 7.74 34.85 17.64
CA ALA A 553 6.89 36.03 17.53
C ALA A 553 5.63 35.63 16.77
N SER A 554 4.48 35.77 17.42
CA SER A 554 3.15 35.64 16.80
C SER A 554 2.95 36.72 15.73
N VAL A 555 2.38 36.33 14.58
CA VAL A 555 1.65 37.25 13.70
C VAL A 555 0.23 36.74 13.55
#